data_AF-A0A524IAA1-F1
#
_entry.id   AF-A0A524IAA1-F1
#
_cell.length_a   1.000
_cell.length_b   1.000
_cell.length_c   1.000
_cell.angle_alpha   90.00
_cell.angle_beta   90.00
_cell.angle_gamma   90.00
#
_symmetry.space_group_name_H-M   'P 1'
#
loop_
_entity.id
_entity.type
_entity.pdbx_description
1 polymer ?
#
loop_
_entity_poly.entity_id
_entity_poly.type
_entity_poly.pdbx_seq_one_letter_code
_entity_poly.pdbx_strand_id
1 'polypeptide(L)'
;MNDRAVRRTVILLAFMTAAAAVFAEPVIDGIVSPGEYASTGTYADGRVRLFWSFTETAISAAAQVKTAGWVAVGFDPQDVMGGADMAIGWVDGGGAVQVLDCFATGTYGPHPADTSLGGTDNLTARAAVEKDGVTTMEFSRPIKAGDAFDKDAPPGVSVIWSYANSDDFGEVHAEAGYAVFSSPESGGADSSIRTKALSRAARARFLGFLLPHTVSLSLSFLGMLTGMLIARYAKKNKNRLKIHRPLGYVSAGLAVVGLSMGIRMVTVTTGIHLRVPHSYLSVITLLAVIAAPVLGRGMTAWKKSAQTIRKVHRIIGRIAILLMLLTVLSGFMQLLWPF
;
A
#
# COMPACT_ATOMS: atom_id res chain seq x y z
N MET A 1 18.28 -30.64 66.05
CA MET A 1 18.19 -29.55 65.06
C MET A 1 17.04 -29.87 64.12
N ASN A 2 16.08 -28.96 63.97
CA ASN A 2 14.73 -29.27 63.50
C ASN A 2 14.67 -29.35 61.96
N ASP A 3 14.12 -30.44 61.44
CA ASP A 3 13.98 -30.80 60.00
C ASP A 3 13.25 -29.71 59.16
N ARG A 4 12.49 -28.83 59.83
CA ARG A 4 11.86 -27.65 59.21
C ARG A 4 12.84 -26.55 58.81
N ALA A 5 13.99 -26.42 59.47
CA ALA A 5 14.99 -25.41 59.12
C ALA A 5 15.76 -25.82 57.85
N VAL A 6 16.09 -27.10 57.72
CA VAL A 6 16.77 -27.65 56.53
C VAL A 6 15.86 -27.59 55.29
N ARG A 7 14.57 -27.92 55.42
CA ARG A 7 13.61 -27.80 54.31
C ARG A 7 13.38 -26.35 53.85
N ARG A 8 13.43 -25.36 54.75
CA ARG A 8 13.30 -23.94 54.38
C ARG A 8 14.53 -23.43 53.63
N THR A 9 15.72 -23.86 54.01
CA THR A 9 16.96 -23.48 53.30
C THR A 9 17.07 -24.13 51.93
N VAL A 10 16.61 -25.37 51.76
CA VAL A 10 16.60 -26.06 50.45
C VAL A 10 15.54 -25.47 49.49
N ILE A 11 14.39 -25.02 50.00
CA ILE A 11 13.37 -24.35 49.17
C ILE A 11 13.79 -22.91 48.82
N LEU A 12 14.54 -22.22 49.69
CA LEU A 12 15.12 -20.89 49.39
C LEU A 12 16.28 -20.97 48.40
N LEU A 13 17.03 -22.09 48.33
CA LEU A 13 18.06 -22.29 47.31
C LEU A 13 17.50 -22.77 45.96
N ALA A 14 16.32 -23.40 45.94
CA ALA A 14 15.67 -23.87 44.71
C ALA A 14 14.90 -22.77 43.95
N PHE A 15 14.77 -21.57 44.50
CA PHE A 15 14.08 -20.43 43.86
C PHE A 15 15.01 -19.35 43.31
N MET A 16 16.34 -19.54 43.35
CA MET A 16 17.35 -18.58 42.88
C MET A 16 18.13 -19.10 41.67
N THR A 17 17.46 -19.78 40.74
CA THR A 17 17.95 -19.99 39.37
C THR A 17 16.80 -19.82 38.38
N ALA A 18 16.11 -18.66 38.45
CA ALA A 18 15.62 -18.10 37.21
C ALA A 18 16.87 -17.70 36.42
N ALA A 19 17.37 -18.62 35.60
CA ALA A 19 18.37 -18.29 34.60
C ALA A 19 17.76 -17.15 33.78
N ALA A 20 18.26 -15.93 33.97
CA ALA A 20 18.11 -14.90 32.97
C ALA A 20 18.68 -15.52 31.70
N ALA A 21 17.79 -15.88 30.76
CA ALA A 21 18.23 -16.23 29.42
C ALA A 21 18.86 -14.94 28.88
N VAL A 22 20.18 -14.86 28.99
CA VAL A 22 20.97 -13.87 28.24
C VAL A 22 20.85 -14.35 26.80
N PHE A 23 19.85 -13.82 26.09
CA PHE A 23 19.78 -14.00 24.65
C PHE A 23 21.03 -13.33 24.07
N ALA A 24 21.89 -14.12 23.43
CA ALA A 24 22.97 -13.55 22.63
C ALA A 24 22.33 -12.63 21.57
N GLU A 25 22.99 -11.53 21.24
CA GLU A 25 22.52 -10.68 20.15
C GLU A 25 22.47 -11.49 18.85
N PRO A 26 21.40 -11.35 18.04
CA PRO A 26 21.30 -12.04 16.76
C PRO A 26 22.52 -11.76 15.86
N VAL A 27 22.96 -12.79 15.14
CA VAL A 27 24.07 -12.66 14.19
C VAL A 27 23.46 -12.35 12.84
N ILE A 28 23.76 -11.16 12.30
CA ILE A 28 23.19 -10.72 11.02
C ILE A 28 23.99 -11.36 9.87
N ASP A 29 23.65 -12.59 9.48
CA ASP A 29 24.34 -13.40 8.47
C ASP A 29 23.44 -13.91 7.33
N GLY A 30 22.15 -13.59 7.37
CA GLY A 30 21.12 -13.98 6.42
C GLY A 30 20.45 -15.32 6.77
N ILE A 31 20.75 -15.92 7.91
CA ILE A 31 20.26 -17.25 8.33
C ILE A 31 19.59 -17.18 9.70
N VAL A 32 18.27 -17.09 9.71
CA VAL A 32 17.48 -17.14 10.95
C VAL A 32 17.54 -18.53 11.59
N SER A 33 18.27 -18.66 12.70
CA SER A 33 18.44 -19.89 13.47
C SER A 33 17.39 -20.05 14.59
N PRO A 34 17.04 -21.29 14.99
CA PRO A 34 16.09 -21.50 16.08
C PRO A 34 16.56 -20.87 17.41
N GLY A 35 15.74 -19.97 17.97
CA GLY A 35 16.02 -19.31 19.24
C GLY A 35 17.00 -18.13 19.15
N GLU A 36 17.44 -17.75 17.95
CA GLU A 36 18.30 -16.59 17.72
C GLU A 36 17.59 -15.27 18.06
N TYR A 37 16.34 -15.15 17.61
CA TYR A 37 15.50 -14.00 17.91
C TYR A 37 14.59 -14.28 19.11
N ALA A 38 14.44 -13.28 19.98
CA ALA A 38 13.63 -13.38 21.19
C ALA A 38 12.13 -13.43 20.88
N SER A 39 11.71 -12.93 19.71
CA SER A 39 10.31 -12.89 19.31
C SER A 39 10.13 -13.17 17.82
N THR A 40 8.95 -13.71 17.47
CA THR A 40 8.56 -14.01 16.10
C THR A 40 7.08 -13.78 15.87
N GLY A 41 6.70 -13.48 14.63
CA GLY A 41 5.32 -13.32 14.17
C GLY A 41 5.15 -13.88 12.76
N THR A 42 4.00 -14.52 12.51
CA THR A 42 3.68 -15.11 11.21
C THR A 42 2.47 -14.41 10.58
N TYR A 43 2.59 -14.02 9.32
CA TYR A 43 1.60 -13.25 8.56
C TYR A 43 1.41 -13.84 7.16
N ALA A 44 0.45 -13.30 6.39
CA ALA A 44 0.16 -13.72 5.01
C ALA A 44 0.00 -15.25 4.84
N ASP A 45 -0.82 -15.87 5.70
CA ASP A 45 -1.03 -17.34 5.73
C ASP A 45 0.28 -18.16 5.80
N GLY A 46 1.29 -17.64 6.49
CA GLY A 46 2.58 -18.30 6.65
C GLY A 46 3.57 -18.07 5.51
N ARG A 47 3.30 -17.11 4.60
CA ARG A 47 4.28 -16.64 3.62
C ARG A 47 5.31 -15.71 4.23
N VAL A 48 4.93 -14.93 5.25
CA VAL A 48 5.81 -13.94 5.89
C VAL A 48 6.04 -14.35 7.34
N ARG A 49 7.31 -14.48 7.72
CA ARG A 49 7.73 -14.64 9.11
C ARG A 49 8.66 -13.50 9.47
N LEU A 50 8.30 -12.77 10.52
CA LEU A 50 9.11 -11.70 11.10
C LEU A 50 9.73 -12.20 12.39
N PHE A 51 10.95 -11.77 12.65
CA PHE A 51 11.70 -12.07 13.87
C PHE A 51 12.32 -10.79 14.39
N TRP A 52 12.36 -10.62 15.70
CA TRP A 52 12.97 -9.43 16.30
C TRP A 52 13.49 -9.69 17.71
N SER A 53 14.54 -8.94 18.06
CA SER A 53 15.13 -8.88 19.38
C SER A 53 15.44 -7.42 19.70
N PHE A 54 15.20 -7.04 20.95
CA PHE A 54 15.58 -5.72 21.46
C PHE A 54 16.74 -5.88 22.44
N THR A 55 17.70 -4.96 22.35
CA THR A 55 18.67 -4.67 23.41
C THR A 55 18.30 -3.35 24.08
N GLU A 56 19.15 -2.81 24.95
CA GLU A 56 18.92 -1.49 25.54
C GLU A 56 18.99 -0.36 24.48
N THR A 57 19.77 -0.54 23.42
CA THR A 57 20.11 0.52 22.47
C THR A 57 19.78 0.19 21.01
N ALA A 58 19.53 -1.07 20.67
CA ALA A 58 19.33 -1.51 19.30
C ALA A 58 18.17 -2.48 19.15
N ILE A 59 17.65 -2.55 17.93
CA ILE A 59 16.73 -3.58 17.48
C ILE A 59 17.40 -4.35 16.34
N SER A 60 17.39 -5.69 16.46
CA SER A 60 17.75 -6.59 15.37
C SER A 60 16.49 -7.28 14.87
N ALA A 61 16.27 -7.25 13.56
CA ALA A 61 15.08 -7.81 12.93
C ALA A 61 15.44 -8.68 11.72
N ALA A 62 14.58 -9.67 11.47
CA ALA A 62 14.61 -10.47 10.26
C ALA A 62 13.22 -10.56 9.63
N ALA A 63 13.18 -10.60 8.31
CA ALA A 63 12.00 -10.91 7.53
C ALA A 63 12.32 -12.06 6.59
N GLN A 64 11.65 -13.20 6.80
CA GLN A 64 11.75 -14.37 5.95
C GLN A 64 10.45 -14.56 5.18
N VAL A 65 10.53 -14.45 3.86
CA VAL A 65 9.36 -14.37 2.99
C VAL A 65 9.47 -15.36 1.84
N LYS A 66 8.38 -16.08 1.56
CA LYS A 66 8.26 -16.96 0.39
C LYS A 66 8.11 -16.15 -0.89
N THR A 67 9.23 -15.60 -1.36
CA THR A 67 9.36 -14.83 -2.61
C THR A 67 10.77 -14.99 -3.17
N ALA A 68 10.97 -14.56 -4.42
CA ALA A 68 12.24 -14.44 -5.11
C ALA A 68 12.50 -12.96 -5.52
N GLY A 69 12.09 -12.05 -4.65
CA GLY A 69 12.12 -10.62 -4.90
C GLY A 69 12.37 -9.86 -3.61
N TRP A 70 12.19 -8.55 -3.64
CA TRP A 70 12.50 -7.72 -2.48
C TRP A 70 11.53 -7.93 -1.31
N VAL A 71 12.06 -7.73 -0.10
CA VAL A 71 11.36 -7.76 1.19
C VAL A 71 11.60 -6.45 1.93
N ALA A 72 10.58 -5.93 2.60
CA ALA A 72 10.68 -4.68 3.34
C ALA A 72 10.06 -4.77 4.73
N VAL A 73 10.66 -4.05 5.66
CA VAL A 73 10.17 -3.78 7.02
C VAL A 73 10.23 -2.27 7.26
N GLY A 74 9.13 -1.68 7.71
CA GLY A 74 9.05 -0.25 8.02
C GLY A 74 8.55 0.03 9.43
N PHE A 75 9.18 0.96 10.13
CA PHE A 75 8.93 1.34 11.51
C PHE A 75 8.08 2.60 11.63
N ASP A 76 7.18 2.59 12.61
CA ASP A 76 6.31 3.70 13.02
C ASP A 76 5.63 4.46 11.84
N PRO A 77 4.90 3.76 10.95
CA PRO A 77 4.18 4.40 9.86
C PRO A 77 3.11 5.36 10.39
N GLN A 78 3.05 6.57 9.83
CA GLN A 78 2.11 7.61 10.26
C GLN A 78 0.85 7.65 9.40
N ASP A 79 0.99 7.41 8.08
CA ASP A 79 -0.13 7.35 7.14
C ASP A 79 0.02 6.20 6.15
N VAL A 80 -0.60 5.06 6.45
CA VAL A 80 -0.41 3.79 5.75
C VAL A 80 1.06 3.34 5.76
N MET A 81 1.88 3.75 4.78
CA MET A 81 3.34 3.63 4.84
C MET A 81 4.05 4.97 4.98
N GLY A 82 3.38 6.09 4.68
CA GLY A 82 3.94 7.43 4.73
C GLY A 82 4.49 7.76 6.12
N GLY A 83 5.71 8.29 6.13
CA GLY A 83 6.47 8.59 7.33
C GLY A 83 7.17 7.38 7.96
N ALA A 84 7.12 6.19 7.35
CA ALA A 84 7.85 5.03 7.86
C ALA A 84 9.35 5.11 7.51
N ASP A 85 10.17 4.77 8.50
CA ASP A 85 11.60 4.45 8.40
C ASP A 85 11.72 2.97 7.99
N MET A 86 12.38 2.65 6.89
CA MET A 86 12.27 1.36 6.21
C MET A 86 13.63 0.73 5.89
N ALA A 87 13.75 -0.55 6.18
CA ALA A 87 14.74 -1.42 5.59
C ALA A 87 14.11 -2.19 4.41
N ILE A 88 14.71 -2.11 3.23
CA ILE A 88 14.29 -2.85 2.03
C ILE A 88 15.46 -3.64 1.49
N GLY A 89 15.30 -4.93 1.25
CA GLY A 89 16.39 -5.78 0.80
C GLY A 89 16.01 -6.91 -0.14
N TRP A 90 16.96 -7.28 -0.99
CA TRP A 90 16.87 -8.33 -1.99
C TRP A 90 18.26 -8.88 -2.32
N VAL A 91 18.30 -9.96 -3.11
CA VAL A 91 19.55 -10.50 -3.66
C VAL A 91 19.41 -10.42 -5.17
N ASP A 92 20.25 -9.62 -5.84
CA ASP A 92 20.13 -9.45 -7.28
C ASP A 92 20.47 -10.73 -8.06
N GLY A 93 20.15 -10.75 -9.36
CA GLY A 93 20.43 -11.90 -10.22
C GLY A 93 21.92 -12.29 -10.36
N GLY A 94 22.85 -11.45 -9.89
CA GLY A 94 24.28 -11.74 -9.77
C GLY A 94 24.69 -12.32 -8.41
N GLY A 95 23.77 -12.39 -7.45
CA GLY A 95 24.00 -12.83 -6.08
C GLY A 95 24.46 -11.71 -5.14
N ALA A 96 24.42 -10.44 -5.57
CA ALA A 96 24.81 -9.33 -4.71
C ALA A 96 23.66 -8.96 -3.76
N VAL A 97 24.00 -8.84 -2.48
CA VAL A 97 23.07 -8.45 -1.42
C VAL A 97 22.84 -6.95 -1.46
N GLN A 98 21.57 -6.55 -1.52
CA GLN A 98 21.15 -5.17 -1.39
C GLN A 98 20.25 -5.08 -0.16
N VAL A 99 20.60 -4.25 0.81
CA VAL A 99 19.73 -3.88 1.93
C VAL A 99 19.91 -2.39 2.16
N LEU A 100 18.84 -1.64 1.91
CA LEU A 100 18.82 -0.19 1.88
C LEU A 100 18.04 0.35 3.07
N ASP A 101 18.56 1.45 3.62
CA ASP A 101 17.85 2.33 4.54
C ASP A 101 17.07 3.38 3.74
N CYS A 102 15.76 3.44 3.94
CA CYS A 102 14.82 4.15 3.09
C CYS A 102 13.71 4.81 3.90
N PHE A 103 13.15 5.88 3.37
CA PHE A 103 12.06 6.60 4.03
C PHE A 103 10.85 6.78 3.13
N ALA A 104 9.68 6.39 3.60
CA ALA A 104 8.44 6.55 2.87
C ALA A 104 7.95 8.01 2.89
N THR A 105 8.08 8.70 1.77
CA THR A 105 7.72 10.12 1.63
C THR A 105 6.22 10.38 1.43
N GLY A 106 5.41 9.34 1.19
CA GLY A 106 3.97 9.43 0.96
C GLY A 106 3.22 8.16 1.38
N THR A 107 1.89 8.25 1.46
CA THR A 107 1.00 7.16 1.91
C THR A 107 1.21 5.83 1.19
N TYR A 108 1.59 5.84 -0.10
CA TYR A 108 1.94 4.66 -0.90
C TYR A 108 3.29 4.84 -1.61
N GLY A 109 4.24 5.53 -0.97
CA GLY A 109 5.56 5.84 -1.51
C GLY A 109 5.63 7.20 -2.23
N PRO A 110 6.76 7.51 -2.92
CA PRO A 110 7.95 6.66 -3.04
C PRO A 110 8.72 6.51 -1.71
N HIS A 111 9.60 5.51 -1.65
CA HIS A 111 10.50 5.23 -0.53
C HIS A 111 11.98 5.27 -0.98
N PRO A 112 12.51 6.45 -1.34
CA PRO A 112 13.91 6.59 -1.73
C PRO A 112 14.85 6.35 -0.53
N ALA A 113 16.11 6.06 -0.81
CA ALA A 113 17.12 5.88 0.24
C ALA A 113 17.33 7.18 1.04
N ASP A 114 17.59 7.08 2.33
CA ASP A 114 17.69 8.23 3.24
C ASP A 114 18.79 9.20 2.83
N THR A 115 19.92 8.65 2.39
CA THR A 115 21.04 9.40 1.83
C THR A 115 20.66 10.28 0.62
N SER A 116 19.66 9.86 -0.17
CA SER A 116 19.17 10.65 -1.31
C SER A 116 18.23 11.79 -0.89
N LEU A 117 17.70 11.74 0.33
CA LEU A 117 16.92 12.79 0.97
C LEU A 117 17.79 13.74 1.82
N GLY A 118 19.09 13.48 1.92
CA GLY A 118 20.05 14.24 2.73
C GLY A 118 20.21 13.72 4.16
N GLY A 119 19.71 12.51 4.44
CA GLY A 119 19.94 11.77 5.68
C GLY A 119 21.19 10.91 5.65
N THR A 120 21.29 10.00 6.61
CA THR A 120 22.35 8.99 6.74
C THR A 120 21.81 7.58 6.49
N ASP A 121 22.71 6.62 6.36
CA ASP A 121 22.35 5.20 6.43
C ASP A 121 22.63 4.73 7.86
N ASN A 122 21.57 4.33 8.56
CA ASN A 122 21.55 4.07 10.00
C ASN A 122 21.45 2.57 10.33
N LEU A 123 21.47 1.69 9.31
CA LEU A 123 21.57 0.25 9.52
C LEU A 123 23.00 -0.13 9.90
N THR A 124 23.20 -0.61 11.14
CA THR A 124 24.51 -0.95 11.71
C THR A 124 25.01 -2.33 11.28
N ALA A 125 24.10 -3.21 10.87
CA ALA A 125 24.40 -4.51 10.27
C ALA A 125 23.28 -4.87 9.28
N ARG A 126 23.62 -5.61 8.21
CA ARG A 126 22.66 -6.07 7.21
C ARG A 126 23.13 -7.33 6.50
N ALA A 127 22.20 -8.21 6.19
CA ALA A 127 22.42 -9.39 5.38
C ALA A 127 21.12 -9.73 4.62
N ALA A 128 21.26 -10.35 3.46
CA ALA A 128 20.13 -11.00 2.81
C ALA A 128 20.59 -12.27 2.11
N VAL A 129 19.72 -13.28 2.11
CA VAL A 129 19.93 -14.54 1.40
C VAL A 129 18.63 -14.88 0.69
N GLU A 130 18.73 -15.16 -0.60
CA GLU A 130 17.67 -15.79 -1.36
C GLU A 130 18.03 -17.24 -1.63
N LYS A 131 17.18 -18.17 -1.18
CA LYS A 131 17.38 -19.60 -1.37
C LYS A 131 16.05 -20.34 -1.39
N ASP A 132 15.90 -21.27 -2.32
CA ASP A 132 14.72 -22.15 -2.44
C ASP A 132 13.38 -21.38 -2.51
N GLY A 133 13.37 -20.23 -3.19
CA GLY A 133 12.18 -19.36 -3.32
C GLY A 133 11.79 -18.65 -2.01
N VAL A 134 12.77 -18.45 -1.13
CA VAL A 134 12.64 -17.72 0.12
C VAL A 134 13.73 -16.65 0.20
N THR A 135 13.32 -15.40 0.29
CA THR A 135 14.19 -14.27 0.60
C THR A 135 14.16 -14.02 2.10
N THR A 136 15.33 -14.07 2.72
CA THR A 136 15.55 -13.72 4.13
C THR A 136 16.36 -12.44 4.17
N MET A 137 15.82 -11.38 4.76
CA MET A 137 16.52 -10.14 5.03
C MET A 137 16.72 -10.00 6.53
N GLU A 138 17.92 -9.66 6.97
CA GLU A 138 18.28 -9.38 8.35
C GLU A 138 18.97 -8.04 8.45
N PHE A 139 18.68 -7.28 9.51
CA PHE A 139 19.34 -6.02 9.77
C PHE A 139 19.32 -5.69 11.27
N SER A 140 20.21 -4.79 11.66
CA SER A 140 20.21 -4.16 12.97
C SER A 140 20.26 -2.64 12.82
N ARG A 141 19.57 -1.93 13.71
CA ARG A 141 19.59 -0.47 13.79
C ARG A 141 19.42 0.02 15.24
N PRO A 142 19.86 1.25 15.55
CA PRO A 142 19.59 1.85 16.86
C PRO A 142 18.09 1.98 17.15
N ILE A 143 17.69 1.89 18.43
CA ILE A 143 16.31 2.16 18.86
C ILE A 143 15.96 3.64 18.72
N LYS A 144 16.95 4.52 18.88
CA LYS A 144 16.76 5.97 18.81
C LYS A 144 17.04 6.47 17.41
N ALA A 145 16.15 7.34 16.93
CA ALA A 145 16.31 7.97 15.62
C ALA A 145 17.63 8.74 15.54
N GLY A 146 18.37 8.55 14.44
CA GLY A 146 19.63 9.23 14.15
C GLY A 146 19.43 10.56 13.42
N ASP A 147 18.44 10.63 12.54
CA ASP A 147 18.13 11.85 11.79
C ASP A 147 16.61 12.10 11.57
N ALA A 148 16.25 12.90 10.57
CA ALA A 148 14.86 13.29 10.27
C ALA A 148 14.05 12.22 9.51
N PHE A 149 14.72 11.21 8.96
CA PHE A 149 14.18 10.10 8.18
C PHE A 149 14.11 8.81 9.02
N ASP A 150 14.80 8.77 10.15
CA ASP A 150 14.65 7.72 11.15
C ASP A 150 13.41 7.84 12.05
N LYS A 151 13.00 6.70 12.64
CA LYS A 151 12.02 6.60 13.73
C LYS A 151 12.57 5.94 14.98
N ASP A 152 12.09 6.41 16.13
CA ASP A 152 12.26 5.69 17.39
C ASP A 152 11.54 4.34 17.30
N ALA A 153 12.23 3.25 17.61
CA ALA A 153 11.71 1.89 17.55
C ALA A 153 11.81 1.16 18.92
N PRO A 154 11.16 1.65 19.99
CA PRO A 154 11.13 0.93 21.26
C PRO A 154 10.22 -0.32 21.21
N PRO A 155 10.32 -1.22 22.20
CA PRO A 155 9.36 -2.31 22.34
C PRO A 155 7.90 -1.82 22.31
N GLY A 156 7.09 -2.44 21.44
CA GLY A 156 5.71 -2.05 21.16
C GLY A 156 5.55 -1.13 19.95
N VAL A 157 6.63 -0.85 19.20
CA VAL A 157 6.58 -0.07 17.96
C VAL A 157 5.71 -0.75 16.90
N SER A 158 4.95 0.08 16.17
CA SER A 158 4.14 -0.38 15.03
C SER A 158 5.06 -0.60 13.84
N VAL A 159 4.86 -1.70 13.13
CA VAL A 159 5.68 -2.07 11.96
C VAL A 159 4.77 -2.37 10.78
N ILE A 160 5.22 -2.04 9.58
CA ILE A 160 4.69 -2.56 8.32
C ILE A 160 5.68 -3.54 7.71
N TRP A 161 5.17 -4.53 7.02
CA TRP A 161 5.96 -5.46 6.22
C TRP A 161 5.37 -5.52 4.82
N SER A 162 6.20 -5.78 3.83
CA SER A 162 5.77 -6.00 2.45
C SER A 162 6.81 -6.79 1.67
N TYR A 163 6.41 -7.34 0.53
CA TYR A 163 7.32 -7.99 -0.41
C TYR A 163 6.80 -7.86 -1.84
N ALA A 164 7.68 -7.97 -2.83
CA ALA A 164 7.33 -8.11 -4.25
C ALA A 164 7.80 -9.44 -4.82
N ASN A 165 7.44 -9.72 -6.08
CA ASN A 165 7.79 -10.97 -6.76
C ASN A 165 9.08 -10.86 -7.59
N SER A 166 9.66 -9.67 -7.70
CA SER A 166 10.95 -9.44 -8.38
C SER A 166 11.87 -8.52 -7.58
N ASP A 167 13.12 -8.43 -8.04
CA ASP A 167 14.15 -7.53 -7.51
C ASP A 167 14.02 -6.08 -8.00
N ASP A 168 12.99 -5.77 -8.79
CA ASP A 168 12.74 -4.39 -9.20
C ASP A 168 12.27 -3.59 -7.98
N PHE A 169 13.18 -2.80 -7.42
CA PHE A 169 12.93 -1.88 -6.31
C PHE A 169 11.75 -0.92 -6.56
N GLY A 170 11.42 -0.65 -7.82
CA GLY A 170 10.27 0.18 -8.21
C GLY A 170 8.95 -0.59 -8.35
N GLU A 171 8.96 -1.93 -8.31
CA GLU A 171 7.76 -2.77 -8.34
C GLU A 171 6.88 -2.48 -7.12
N VAL A 172 5.58 -2.54 -7.30
CA VAL A 172 4.65 -2.43 -6.18
C VAL A 172 4.62 -3.77 -5.45
N HIS A 173 4.47 -3.74 -4.12
CA HIS A 173 4.41 -4.95 -3.33
C HIS A 173 3.23 -5.86 -3.74
N ALA A 174 3.50 -7.16 -3.80
CA ALA A 174 2.48 -8.19 -4.02
C ALA A 174 1.52 -8.30 -2.81
N GLU A 175 2.06 -8.21 -1.59
CA GLU A 175 1.28 -8.17 -0.35
C GLU A 175 1.99 -7.29 0.68
N ALA A 176 1.21 -6.64 1.53
CA ALA A 176 1.69 -5.82 2.63
C ALA A 176 0.77 -5.95 3.85
N GLY A 177 1.31 -5.72 5.03
CA GLY A 177 0.52 -5.76 6.26
C GLY A 177 1.19 -5.05 7.42
N TYR A 178 0.51 -5.10 8.56
CA TYR A 178 0.97 -4.51 9.82
C TYR A 178 1.44 -5.60 10.77
N ALA A 179 2.34 -5.20 11.67
CA ALA A 179 2.83 -5.95 12.80
C ALA A 179 3.06 -4.97 13.97
N VAL A 180 3.34 -5.53 15.15
CA VAL A 180 3.83 -4.77 16.31
C VAL A 180 5.02 -5.54 16.85
N PHE A 181 6.18 -4.91 16.88
CA PHE A 181 7.39 -5.51 17.44
C PHE A 181 7.44 -5.19 18.92
N SER A 182 7.16 -6.19 19.75
CA SER A 182 7.03 -6.09 21.21
C SER A 182 8.07 -7.00 21.88
N SER A 183 8.59 -6.63 23.05
CA SER A 183 9.41 -7.57 23.82
C SER A 183 8.54 -8.72 24.36
N PRO A 184 9.10 -9.93 24.63
CA PRO A 184 8.33 -11.04 25.19
C PRO A 184 7.57 -10.68 26.49
N GLU A 185 8.14 -9.78 27.28
CA GLU A 185 7.58 -9.31 28.56
C GLU A 185 6.38 -8.38 28.40
N SER A 186 6.25 -7.71 27.25
CA SER A 186 5.21 -6.70 26.98
C SER A 186 3.86 -7.27 26.51
N GLY A 187 3.70 -8.59 26.45
CA GLY A 187 2.42 -9.29 26.33
C GLY A 187 1.87 -9.42 24.89
N GLY A 188 1.97 -10.62 24.31
CA GLY A 188 1.60 -10.89 22.90
C GLY A 188 0.10 -10.81 22.52
N ALA A 189 -0.82 -10.73 23.49
CA ALA A 189 -2.24 -10.55 23.18
C ALA A 189 -2.54 -9.12 22.68
N ASP A 190 -1.86 -8.11 23.25
CA ASP A 190 -2.04 -6.70 22.89
C ASP A 190 -1.51 -6.40 21.48
N SER A 191 -0.36 -6.98 21.11
CA SER A 191 0.23 -6.82 19.77
C SER A 191 -0.71 -7.31 18.65
N SER A 192 -1.43 -8.41 18.86
CA SER A 192 -2.40 -8.94 17.89
C SER A 192 -3.62 -8.04 17.70
N ILE A 193 -4.12 -7.43 18.78
CA ILE A 193 -5.28 -6.53 18.77
C ILE A 193 -4.90 -5.22 18.07
N ARG A 194 -3.73 -4.65 18.43
CA ARG A 194 -3.18 -3.45 17.80
C ARG A 194 -2.92 -3.66 16.31
N THR A 195 -2.34 -4.80 15.92
CA THR A 195 -2.13 -5.16 14.51
C THR A 195 -3.45 -5.14 13.73
N LYS A 196 -4.51 -5.78 14.25
CA LYS A 196 -5.84 -5.77 13.60
C LYS A 196 -6.43 -4.35 13.53
N ALA A 197 -6.24 -3.53 14.56
CA ALA A 197 -6.72 -2.15 14.58
C ALA A 197 -6.03 -1.29 13.51
N LEU A 198 -4.70 -1.39 13.38
CA LEU A 198 -3.91 -0.70 12.35
C LEU A 198 -4.37 -1.09 10.95
N SER A 199 -4.50 -2.40 10.66
CA SER A 199 -4.97 -2.89 9.36
C SER A 199 -6.38 -2.39 9.02
N ARG A 200 -7.29 -2.33 10.01
CA ARG A 200 -8.65 -1.80 9.83
C ARG A 200 -8.63 -0.30 9.56
N ALA A 201 -7.82 0.46 10.27
CA ALA A 201 -7.68 1.91 10.08
C ALA A 201 -7.10 2.24 8.69
N ALA A 202 -6.05 1.54 8.26
CA ALA A 202 -5.46 1.68 6.94
C ALA A 202 -6.49 1.38 5.83
N ARG A 203 -7.23 0.27 5.94
CA ARG A 203 -8.29 -0.08 4.99
C ARG A 203 -9.40 0.97 4.94
N ALA A 204 -9.81 1.50 6.10
CA ALA A 204 -10.83 2.54 6.16
C ALA A 204 -10.36 3.84 5.46
N ARG A 205 -9.10 4.24 5.65
CA ARG A 205 -8.49 5.39 4.95
C ARG A 205 -8.47 5.18 3.45
N PHE A 206 -7.97 4.04 2.96
CA PHE A 206 -7.95 3.72 1.54
C PHE A 206 -9.35 3.78 0.90
N LEU A 207 -10.33 3.14 1.55
CA LEU A 207 -11.72 3.18 1.08
C LEU A 207 -12.32 4.59 1.09
N GLY A 208 -11.92 5.44 2.04
CA GLY A 208 -12.34 6.84 2.11
C GLY A 208 -11.97 7.66 0.86
N PHE A 209 -10.84 7.35 0.21
CA PHE A 209 -10.46 7.96 -1.06
C PHE A 209 -11.01 7.22 -2.27
N LEU A 210 -10.96 5.89 -2.25
CA LEU A 210 -11.34 5.05 -3.39
C LEU A 210 -12.84 5.12 -3.69
N LEU A 211 -13.71 5.08 -2.66
CA LEU A 211 -15.15 5.00 -2.87
C LEU A 211 -15.72 6.24 -3.55
N PRO A 212 -15.41 7.49 -3.13
CA PRO A 212 -15.94 8.67 -3.81
C PRO A 212 -15.44 8.79 -5.26
N HIS A 213 -14.21 8.36 -5.55
CA HIS A 213 -13.67 8.28 -6.92
C HIS A 213 -14.42 7.25 -7.78
N THR A 214 -14.54 6.02 -7.30
CA THR A 214 -15.14 4.91 -8.08
C THR A 214 -16.65 5.04 -8.23
N VAL A 215 -17.37 5.46 -7.19
CA VAL A 215 -18.83 5.64 -7.22
C VAL A 215 -19.23 6.75 -8.19
N SER A 216 -18.55 7.90 -8.13
CA SER A 216 -18.87 9.02 -9.03
C SER A 216 -18.63 8.66 -10.50
N LEU A 217 -17.54 7.96 -10.82
CA LEU A 217 -17.25 7.49 -12.19
C LEU A 217 -18.23 6.40 -12.64
N SER A 218 -18.62 5.48 -11.76
CA SER A 218 -19.61 4.45 -12.08
C SER A 218 -20.98 5.05 -12.38
N LEU A 219 -21.42 6.01 -11.57
CA LEU A 219 -22.67 6.75 -11.81
C LEU A 219 -22.60 7.58 -13.10
N SER A 220 -21.45 8.20 -13.38
CA SER A 220 -21.22 8.90 -14.64
C SER A 220 -21.37 7.97 -15.85
N PHE A 221 -20.74 6.78 -15.80
CA PHE A 221 -20.84 5.79 -16.88
C PHE A 221 -22.28 5.31 -17.09
N LEU A 222 -22.98 4.92 -16.02
CA LEU A 222 -24.36 4.47 -16.09
C LEU A 222 -25.30 5.57 -16.61
N GLY A 223 -25.11 6.81 -16.16
CA GLY A 223 -25.87 7.96 -16.65
C GLY A 223 -25.65 8.21 -18.14
N MET A 224 -24.40 8.18 -18.60
CA MET A 224 -24.06 8.43 -19.99
C MET A 224 -24.52 7.28 -20.91
N LEU A 225 -24.37 6.02 -20.47
CA LEU A 225 -24.89 4.84 -21.15
C LEU A 225 -26.41 4.92 -21.29
N THR A 226 -27.11 5.22 -20.20
CA THR A 226 -28.58 5.39 -20.18
C THR A 226 -29.01 6.52 -21.11
N GLY A 227 -28.30 7.65 -21.09
CA GLY A 227 -28.54 8.78 -22.00
C GLY A 227 -28.45 8.38 -23.46
N MET A 228 -27.45 7.57 -23.84
CA MET A 228 -27.28 7.05 -25.20
C MET A 228 -28.39 6.05 -25.58
N LEU A 229 -28.74 5.12 -24.68
CA LEU A 229 -29.81 4.14 -24.91
C LEU A 229 -31.16 4.83 -25.12
N ILE A 230 -31.49 5.82 -24.29
CA ILE A 230 -32.71 6.63 -24.45
C ILE A 230 -32.70 7.35 -25.81
N ALA A 231 -31.59 7.99 -26.18
CA ALA A 231 -31.49 8.68 -27.47
C ALA A 231 -31.68 7.73 -28.67
N ARG A 232 -31.17 6.50 -28.57
CA ARG A 232 -31.20 5.49 -29.63
C ARG A 232 -32.56 4.78 -29.77
N TYR A 233 -33.12 4.33 -28.65
CA TYR A 233 -34.25 3.39 -28.64
C TYR A 233 -35.59 4.03 -28.28
N ALA A 234 -35.62 5.07 -27.44
CA ALA A 234 -36.88 5.71 -27.02
C ALA A 234 -37.43 6.71 -28.06
N LYS A 235 -37.44 6.35 -29.35
CA LYS A 235 -37.84 7.24 -30.46
C LYS A 235 -39.30 7.71 -30.39
N LYS A 236 -40.19 6.93 -29.77
CA LYS A 236 -41.61 7.26 -29.59
C LYS A 236 -41.87 8.24 -28.43
N ASN A 237 -40.90 8.43 -27.52
CA ASN A 237 -41.05 9.31 -26.37
C ASN A 237 -40.74 10.77 -26.74
N LYS A 238 -41.75 11.65 -26.69
CA LYS A 238 -41.60 13.09 -26.98
C LYS A 238 -40.63 13.81 -26.01
N ASN A 239 -40.45 13.28 -24.80
CA ASN A 239 -39.55 13.82 -23.79
C ASN A 239 -38.11 13.30 -23.90
N ARG A 240 -37.80 12.43 -24.87
CA ARG A 240 -36.46 11.81 -25.05
C ARG A 240 -35.32 12.83 -24.97
N LEU A 241 -35.43 13.95 -25.67
CA LEU A 241 -34.37 14.96 -25.72
C LEU A 241 -34.29 15.79 -24.43
N LYS A 242 -35.44 16.00 -23.76
CA LYS A 242 -35.52 16.65 -22.45
C LYS A 242 -34.88 15.80 -21.36
N ILE A 243 -34.81 14.49 -21.54
CA ILE A 243 -34.12 13.55 -20.62
C ILE A 243 -32.64 13.39 -21.01
N HIS A 244 -32.35 13.15 -22.30
CA HIS A 244 -31.00 12.90 -22.79
C HIS A 244 -30.01 14.04 -22.48
N ARG A 245 -30.43 15.29 -22.67
CA ARG A 245 -29.56 16.47 -22.46
C ARG A 245 -29.11 16.67 -21.01
N PRO A 246 -30.02 16.82 -20.02
CA PRO A 246 -29.60 17.00 -18.62
C PRO A 246 -28.80 15.80 -18.13
N LEU A 247 -29.19 14.58 -18.53
CA LEU A 247 -28.47 13.38 -18.13
C LEU A 247 -27.02 13.39 -18.66
N GLY A 248 -26.78 13.87 -19.88
CA GLY A 248 -25.44 14.07 -20.42
C GLY A 248 -24.60 15.08 -19.62
N TYR A 249 -25.17 16.23 -19.24
CA TYR A 249 -24.45 17.23 -18.43
C TYR A 249 -24.15 16.74 -17.01
N VAL A 250 -25.13 16.10 -16.35
CA VAL A 250 -24.95 15.55 -15.00
C VAL A 250 -23.88 14.46 -15.02
N SER A 251 -23.91 13.57 -16.00
CA SER A 251 -22.90 12.50 -16.13
C SER A 251 -21.51 13.08 -16.37
N ALA A 252 -21.37 14.10 -17.23
CA ALA A 252 -20.09 14.76 -17.46
C ALA A 252 -19.58 15.49 -16.20
N GLY A 253 -20.46 16.14 -15.43
CA GLY A 253 -20.11 16.74 -14.14
C GLY A 253 -19.62 15.70 -13.13
N LEU A 254 -20.30 14.56 -13.01
CA LEU A 254 -19.86 13.44 -12.17
C LEU A 254 -18.50 12.88 -12.62
N ALA A 255 -18.22 12.83 -13.93
CA ALA A 255 -16.91 12.41 -14.43
C ALA A 255 -15.79 13.35 -13.99
N VAL A 256 -16.03 14.67 -14.03
CA VAL A 256 -15.07 15.68 -13.55
C VAL A 256 -14.84 15.52 -12.05
N VAL A 257 -15.90 15.36 -11.25
CA VAL A 257 -15.78 15.12 -9.80
C VAL A 257 -14.97 13.86 -9.52
N GLY A 258 -15.26 12.76 -10.23
CA GLY A 258 -14.52 11.52 -10.09
C GLY A 258 -13.04 11.66 -10.43
N LEU A 259 -12.71 12.35 -11.53
CA LEU A 259 -11.31 12.62 -11.86
C LEU A 259 -10.63 13.51 -10.82
N SER A 260 -11.27 14.58 -10.37
CA SER A 260 -10.72 15.45 -9.32
C SER A 260 -10.44 14.69 -8.04
N MET A 261 -11.34 13.77 -7.65
CA MET A 261 -11.12 12.89 -6.51
C MET A 261 -9.96 11.91 -6.74
N GLY A 262 -9.83 11.37 -7.95
CA GLY A 262 -8.71 10.50 -8.33
C GLY A 262 -7.37 11.23 -8.30
N ILE A 263 -7.32 12.47 -8.78
CA ILE A 263 -6.14 13.35 -8.68
C ILE A 263 -5.83 13.59 -7.21
N ARG A 264 -6.83 14.02 -6.41
CA ARG A 264 -6.64 14.29 -4.98
C ARG A 264 -6.17 13.06 -4.20
N MET A 265 -6.66 11.87 -4.56
CA MET A 265 -6.18 10.60 -4.02
C MET A 265 -4.70 10.43 -4.33
N VAL A 266 -4.28 10.49 -5.60
CA VAL A 266 -2.87 10.34 -6.00
C VAL A 266 -1.97 11.40 -5.37
N THR A 267 -2.41 12.66 -5.31
CA THR A 267 -1.61 13.78 -4.77
C THR A 267 -1.24 13.56 -3.31
N VAL A 268 -2.17 13.08 -2.47
CA VAL A 268 -1.83 12.85 -1.06
C VAL A 268 -1.22 11.50 -0.80
N THR A 269 -1.43 10.54 -1.71
CA THR A 269 -0.95 9.20 -1.45
C THR A 269 0.44 8.94 -2.00
N THR A 270 0.72 9.31 -3.25
CA THR A 270 2.01 9.07 -3.90
C THR A 270 2.69 10.33 -4.40
N GLY A 271 1.92 11.38 -4.70
CA GLY A 271 2.39 12.59 -5.37
C GLY A 271 2.74 12.40 -6.86
N ILE A 272 2.86 11.16 -7.36
CA ILE A 272 3.29 10.87 -8.73
C ILE A 272 2.08 10.63 -9.62
N HIS A 273 1.73 11.65 -10.41
CA HIS A 273 0.65 11.56 -11.39
C HIS A 273 1.09 10.84 -12.67
N LEU A 274 0.14 10.24 -13.38
CA LEU A 274 0.35 9.65 -14.70
C LEU A 274 1.42 8.55 -14.75
N ARG A 275 1.53 7.72 -13.72
CA ARG A 275 2.44 6.55 -13.71
C ARG A 275 1.85 5.32 -14.39
N VAL A 276 0.53 5.12 -14.27
CA VAL A 276 -0.14 3.87 -14.65
C VAL A 276 -1.02 4.03 -15.90
N PRO A 277 -1.13 3.01 -16.77
CA PRO A 277 -1.97 3.04 -17.97
C PRO A 277 -3.40 3.58 -17.78
N HIS A 278 -4.05 3.20 -16.66
CA HIS A 278 -5.39 3.67 -16.29
C HIS A 278 -5.51 5.20 -16.23
N SER A 279 -4.46 5.88 -15.75
CA SER A 279 -4.46 7.33 -15.57
C SER A 279 -4.34 8.10 -16.90
N TYR A 280 -3.64 7.58 -17.89
CA TYR A 280 -3.65 8.18 -19.24
C TYR A 280 -5.00 7.97 -19.93
N LEU A 281 -5.56 6.77 -19.79
CA LEU A 281 -6.86 6.42 -20.37
C LEU A 281 -7.99 7.28 -19.78
N SER A 282 -7.93 7.62 -18.49
CA SER A 282 -8.93 8.46 -17.82
C SER A 282 -8.92 9.91 -18.34
N VAL A 283 -7.75 10.48 -18.65
CA VAL A 283 -7.64 11.83 -19.25
C VAL A 283 -8.28 11.86 -20.64
N ILE A 284 -7.96 10.90 -21.50
CA ILE A 284 -8.55 10.79 -22.85
C ILE A 284 -10.07 10.59 -22.74
N THR A 285 -10.51 9.73 -21.81
CA THR A 285 -11.92 9.50 -21.53
C THR A 285 -12.63 10.78 -21.10
N LEU A 286 -12.04 11.58 -20.20
CA LEU A 286 -12.64 12.83 -19.75
C LEU A 286 -12.87 13.80 -20.91
N LEU A 287 -11.87 13.95 -21.80
CA LEU A 287 -12.00 14.81 -22.99
C LEU A 287 -13.17 14.37 -23.86
N ALA A 288 -13.33 13.06 -24.09
CA ALA A 288 -14.45 12.51 -24.86
C ALA A 288 -15.80 12.72 -24.15
N VAL A 289 -15.84 12.54 -22.83
CA VAL A 289 -17.04 12.71 -21.99
C VAL A 289 -17.51 14.16 -21.98
N ILE A 290 -16.60 15.13 -21.95
CA ILE A 290 -16.91 16.57 -22.01
C ILE A 290 -17.29 16.99 -23.43
N ALA A 291 -16.60 16.46 -24.45
CA ALA A 291 -16.87 16.81 -25.84
C ALA A 291 -18.30 16.41 -26.28
N ALA A 292 -18.81 15.27 -25.82
CA ALA A 292 -20.13 14.78 -26.20
C ALA A 292 -21.29 15.78 -25.93
N PRO A 293 -21.51 16.29 -24.70
CA PRO A 293 -22.55 17.28 -24.41
C PRO A 293 -22.27 18.64 -25.06
N VAL A 294 -21.01 19.06 -25.20
CA VAL A 294 -20.64 20.31 -25.90
C VAL A 294 -21.08 20.26 -27.37
N LEU A 295 -20.77 19.16 -28.08
CA LEU A 295 -21.24 18.94 -29.45
C LEU A 295 -22.77 18.86 -29.51
N GLY A 296 -23.40 18.27 -28.49
CA GLY A 296 -24.86 18.21 -28.35
C GLY A 296 -25.53 19.59 -28.22
N ARG A 297 -24.85 20.57 -27.61
CA ARG A 297 -25.28 21.98 -27.59
C ARG A 297 -24.96 22.68 -28.92
N GLY A 298 -23.79 22.42 -29.49
CA GLY A 298 -23.34 22.99 -30.75
C GLY A 298 -24.28 22.71 -31.92
N MET A 299 -24.87 21.52 -32.00
CA MET A 299 -25.85 21.18 -33.05
C MET A 299 -27.14 22.01 -32.99
N THR A 300 -27.47 22.62 -31.85
CA THR A 300 -28.59 23.56 -31.73
C THR A 300 -28.19 25.01 -31.92
N ALA A 301 -26.94 25.36 -31.62
CA ALA A 301 -26.43 26.72 -31.76
C ALA A 301 -26.06 27.04 -33.22
N TRP A 302 -25.46 26.09 -33.95
CA TRP A 302 -24.93 26.29 -35.30
C TRP A 302 -25.74 25.54 -36.34
N LYS A 303 -26.84 26.16 -36.80
CA LYS A 303 -27.79 25.54 -37.76
C LYS A 303 -27.13 25.14 -39.08
N LYS A 304 -26.17 25.93 -39.59
CA LYS A 304 -25.48 25.68 -40.88
C LYS A 304 -24.68 24.38 -40.90
N SER A 305 -24.09 23.98 -39.77
CA SER A 305 -23.25 22.78 -39.65
C SER A 305 -23.90 21.66 -38.81
N ALA A 306 -25.17 21.80 -38.45
CA ALA A 306 -25.86 20.93 -37.51
C ALA A 306 -25.87 19.44 -37.91
N GLN A 307 -25.93 19.13 -39.21
CA GLN A 307 -25.90 17.75 -39.71
C GLN A 307 -24.52 17.10 -39.50
N THR A 308 -23.45 17.84 -39.79
CA THR A 308 -22.08 17.41 -39.56
C THR A 308 -21.82 17.21 -38.07
N ILE A 309 -22.17 18.20 -37.23
CA ILE A 309 -22.02 18.11 -35.77
C ILE A 309 -22.80 16.93 -35.22
N ARG A 310 -24.00 16.63 -35.74
CA ARG A 310 -24.80 15.46 -35.31
C ARG A 310 -24.14 14.13 -35.65
N LYS A 311 -23.47 14.02 -36.80
CA LYS A 311 -22.68 12.82 -37.15
C LYS A 311 -21.53 12.65 -36.16
N VAL A 312 -20.77 13.72 -35.93
CA VAL A 312 -19.62 13.73 -34.99
C VAL A 312 -20.07 13.42 -33.56
N HIS A 313 -21.10 14.09 -33.04
CA HIS A 313 -21.66 13.86 -31.70
C HIS A 313 -22.02 12.38 -31.47
N ARG A 314 -22.61 11.70 -32.47
CA ARG A 314 -22.96 10.28 -32.36
C ARG A 314 -21.72 9.38 -32.32
N ILE A 315 -20.68 9.70 -33.07
CA ILE A 315 -19.43 8.94 -33.08
C ILE A 315 -18.68 9.15 -31.76
N ILE A 316 -18.46 10.41 -31.38
CA ILE A 316 -17.79 10.78 -30.12
C ILE A 316 -18.54 10.21 -28.92
N GLY A 317 -19.88 10.27 -28.89
CA GLY A 317 -20.66 9.69 -27.79
C GLY A 317 -20.50 8.17 -27.64
N ARG A 318 -20.34 7.44 -28.75
CA ARG A 318 -20.07 5.99 -28.71
C ARG A 318 -18.64 5.69 -28.26
N ILE A 319 -17.67 6.44 -28.78
CA ILE A 319 -16.27 6.34 -28.39
C ILE A 319 -16.13 6.63 -26.89
N ALA A 320 -16.78 7.69 -26.39
CA ALA A 320 -16.76 8.05 -24.98
C ALA A 320 -17.28 6.91 -24.09
N ILE A 321 -18.42 6.29 -24.42
CA ILE A 321 -18.95 5.16 -23.63
C ILE A 321 -18.01 3.95 -23.65
N LEU A 322 -17.41 3.65 -24.80
CA LEU A 322 -16.44 2.56 -24.93
C LEU A 322 -15.18 2.84 -24.11
N LEU A 323 -14.64 4.06 -24.18
CA LEU A 323 -13.49 4.49 -23.39
C LEU A 323 -13.78 4.50 -21.89
N MET A 324 -14.98 4.94 -21.48
CA MET A 324 -15.42 4.86 -20.09
C MET A 324 -15.48 3.41 -19.61
N LEU A 325 -16.03 2.49 -20.42
CA LEU A 325 -16.05 1.07 -20.07
C LEU A 325 -14.63 0.53 -19.88
N LEU A 326 -13.72 0.81 -20.82
CA LEU A 326 -12.31 0.40 -20.70
C LEU A 326 -11.62 1.03 -19.49
N THR A 327 -11.94 2.28 -19.15
CA THR A 327 -11.41 2.97 -17.97
C THR A 327 -11.91 2.31 -16.68
N VAL A 328 -13.21 2.01 -16.59
CA VAL A 328 -13.79 1.32 -15.44
C VAL A 328 -13.20 -0.09 -15.29
N LEU A 329 -13.08 -0.83 -16.39
CA LEU A 329 -12.48 -2.17 -16.37
C LEU A 329 -11.01 -2.13 -15.97
N SER A 330 -10.21 -1.22 -16.52
CA SER A 330 -8.81 -1.07 -16.14
C SER A 330 -8.64 -0.69 -14.67
N GLY A 331 -9.49 0.20 -14.14
CA GLY A 331 -9.48 0.54 -12.71
C GLY A 331 -9.88 -0.63 -11.82
N PHE A 332 -10.86 -1.44 -12.26
CA PHE A 332 -11.25 -2.66 -11.54
C PHE A 332 -10.16 -3.73 -11.58
N MET A 333 -9.44 -3.87 -12.70
CA MET A 333 -8.30 -4.79 -12.79
C MET A 333 -7.18 -4.42 -11.82
N GLN A 334 -6.91 -3.12 -11.61
CA GLN A 334 -5.94 -2.68 -10.59
C GLN A 334 -6.33 -3.05 -9.16
N LEU A 335 -7.63 -3.23 -8.88
CA LEU A 335 -8.12 -3.67 -7.57
C LEU A 335 -7.99 -5.18 -7.38
N LEU A 336 -8.20 -5.96 -8.45
CA LEU A 336 -8.14 -7.43 -8.40
C LEU A 336 -6.72 -7.98 -8.56
N TRP A 337 -5.87 -7.25 -9.27
CA TRP A 337 -4.49 -7.59 -9.53
C TRP A 337 -3.63 -6.35 -9.24
N PRO A 338 -3.29 -6.11 -7.96
CA PRO A 338 -2.24 -5.15 -7.65
C PRO A 338 -0.97 -5.69 -8.29
N PHE A 339 -0.61 -5.14 -9.46
CA PHE A 339 0.75 -5.19 -9.98
C PHE A 339 1.65 -4.41 -9.05
#